data_AF-A0AAV0JZT8-F1
#
_entry.id   AF-A0AAV0JZT8-F1
#
_cell.length_a   1.000
_cell.length_b   1.000
_cell.length_c   1.000
_cell.angle_alpha   90.00
_cell.angle_beta   90.00
_cell.angle_gamma   90.00
#
_symmetry.space_group_name_H-M   'P 1'
#
loop_
_entity.id
_entity.type
_entity.pdbx_description
1 polymer ?
#
loop_
_entity_poly.entity_id
_entity_poly.type
_entity_poly.pdbx_seq_one_letter_code
_entity_poly.pdbx_strand_id
1 'polypeptide(L)'
;MRAIYGIEPKIEHYGCMVDMLCRAGLVKEAFEFVQEMPIEPNPIIGRTLINACRAHGELKLGEEISAQLIKNDPLYESNYVLLSDIYAKMSDWEKKRSVREAMEKKGMKKIPGRSQIELENEIHKVVPQL
;
A
#
# COMPACT_ATOMS: atom_id res chain seq x y z
N MET A 1 -8.87 24.45 5.35
CA MET A 1 -9.21 24.08 6.75
C MET A 1 -8.81 25.15 7.76
N ARG A 2 -7.53 25.43 7.99
CA ARG A 2 -7.10 26.47 8.95
C ARG A 2 -7.53 27.90 8.59
N ALA A 3 -7.22 28.35 7.37
CA ALA A 3 -7.49 29.73 6.96
C ALA A 3 -8.98 30.08 6.81
N ILE A 4 -9.82 29.08 6.49
CA ILE A 4 -11.25 29.30 6.20
C ILE A 4 -12.13 28.96 7.43
N TYR A 5 -11.81 27.88 8.14
CA TYR A 5 -12.65 27.35 9.22
C TYR A 5 -12.00 27.45 10.61
N GLY A 6 -10.74 27.92 10.71
CA GLY A 6 -10.01 27.97 11.99
C GLY A 6 -9.60 26.60 12.55
N ILE A 7 -9.81 25.52 11.79
CA ILE A 7 -9.52 24.15 12.23
C ILE A 7 -8.11 23.77 11.78
N GLU A 8 -7.24 23.45 12.73
CA GLU A 8 -5.92 22.90 12.45
C GLU A 8 -6.08 21.49 11.85
N PRO A 9 -5.60 21.24 10.62
CA PRO A 9 -5.62 19.91 10.03
C PRO A 9 -4.85 18.92 10.91
N LYS A 10 -5.35 17.70 10.94
CA LYS A 10 -4.75 16.56 11.65
C LYS A 10 -4.41 15.49 10.64
N ILE A 11 -3.63 14.50 11.05
CA ILE A 11 -3.21 13.41 10.16
C ILE A 11 -4.39 12.71 9.48
N GLU A 12 -5.53 12.61 10.14
CA GLU A 12 -6.76 12.03 9.58
C GLU A 12 -7.30 12.87 8.41
N HIS A 13 -7.27 14.20 8.54
CA HIS A 13 -7.71 15.11 7.48
C HIS A 13 -6.81 15.01 6.24
N TYR A 14 -5.49 14.92 6.43
CA TYR A 14 -4.55 14.70 5.34
C TYR A 14 -4.76 13.31 4.71
N GLY A 15 -4.97 12.28 5.53
CA GLY A 15 -5.30 10.94 5.06
C GLY A 15 -6.54 10.93 4.16
N CYS A 16 -7.60 11.65 4.52
CA CYS A 16 -8.79 11.80 3.68
C CYS A 16 -8.49 12.49 2.34
N MET A 17 -7.68 13.56 2.34
CA MET A 17 -7.30 14.25 1.11
C MET A 17 -6.51 13.34 0.17
N VAL A 18 -5.54 12.58 0.71
CA VAL A 18 -4.76 11.62 -0.05
C VAL A 18 -5.65 10.51 -0.60
N ASP A 19 -6.56 9.94 0.20
CA ASP A 19 -7.49 8.90 -0.27
C ASP A 19 -8.36 9.41 -1.43
N MET A 20 -8.89 10.62 -1.32
CA MET A 20 -9.71 11.24 -2.38
C MET A 20 -8.93 11.42 -3.68
N LEU A 21 -7.72 11.98 -3.62
CA LEU A 21 -6.86 12.16 -4.80
C LEU A 21 -6.46 10.82 -5.43
N CYS A 22 -6.06 9.86 -4.59
CA CYS A 22 -5.74 8.50 -5.02
C CYS A 22 -6.89 7.85 -5.78
N ARG A 23 -8.12 7.91 -5.25
CA ARG A 23 -9.31 7.30 -5.86
C ARG A 23 -9.76 8.02 -7.13
N ALA A 24 -9.42 9.30 -7.28
CA ALA A 24 -9.61 10.05 -8.52
C ALA A 24 -8.57 9.72 -9.61
N GLY A 25 -7.55 8.89 -9.29
CA GLY A 25 -6.44 8.59 -10.20
C GLY A 25 -5.37 9.68 -10.25
N LEU A 26 -5.46 10.70 -9.41
CA LEU A 26 -4.52 11.82 -9.30
C LEU A 26 -3.37 11.42 -8.37
N VAL A 27 -2.66 10.35 -8.73
CA VAL A 27 -1.67 9.69 -7.84
C VAL A 27 -0.42 10.57 -7.65
N LYS A 28 -0.01 11.32 -8.68
CA LYS A 28 1.16 12.21 -8.59
C LYS A 28 0.85 13.41 -7.73
N GLU A 29 -0.33 14.00 -7.91
CA GLU A 29 -0.84 15.10 -7.10
C GLU A 29 -1.03 14.66 -5.64
N ALA A 30 -1.50 13.42 -5.41
CA ALA A 30 -1.57 12.85 -4.07
C ALA A 30 -0.18 12.72 -3.43
N PHE A 31 0.83 12.33 -4.20
CA PHE A 31 2.20 12.23 -3.71
C PHE A 31 2.82 13.60 -3.42
N GLU A 32 2.67 14.57 -4.33
CA GLU A 32 3.09 15.96 -4.15
C GLU A 32 2.43 16.56 -2.89
N PHE A 33 1.13 16.36 -2.73
CA PHE A 33 0.39 16.79 -1.54
C PHE A 33 0.99 16.22 -0.25
N VAL A 34 1.45 14.96 -0.26
CA VAL A 34 2.13 14.34 0.89
C VAL A 34 3.50 14.95 1.15
N GLN A 35 4.27 15.28 0.11
CA GLN A 35 5.57 15.95 0.26
C GLN A 35 5.43 17.37 0.83
N GLU A 36 4.32 18.04 0.56
CA GLU A 36 4.02 19.39 1.07
C GLU A 36 3.36 19.40 2.46
N MET A 37 3.10 18.22 3.05
CA MET A 37 2.48 18.16 4.37
C MET A 37 3.36 18.82 5.43
N PRO A 38 2.81 19.70 6.28
CA PRO A 38 3.55 20.34 7.38
C PRO A 38 3.79 19.39 8.56
N ILE A 39 3.33 18.14 8.46
CA ILE A 39 3.45 17.10 9.48
C ILE A 39 3.93 15.80 8.83
N GLU A 40 4.64 14.98 9.59
CA GLU A 40 5.13 13.68 9.11
C GLU A 40 3.95 12.78 8.70
N PRO A 41 3.93 12.24 7.47
CA PRO A 41 2.90 11.32 7.04
C PRO A 41 3.02 10.00 7.81
N ASN A 42 1.88 9.44 8.21
CA ASN A 42 1.87 8.12 8.86
C ASN A 42 2.05 7.00 7.81
N PRO A 43 2.41 5.77 8.24
CA PRO A 43 2.57 4.65 7.31
C PRO A 43 1.30 4.28 6.53
N ILE A 44 0.11 4.64 7.03
CA ILE A 44 -1.16 4.37 6.35
C ILE A 44 -1.24 5.19 5.06
N ILE A 45 -0.88 6.47 5.09
CA ILE A 45 -0.84 7.36 3.92
C ILE A 45 0.05 6.77 2.81
N GLY A 46 1.27 6.31 3.16
CA GLY A 46 2.17 5.67 2.20
C GLY A 46 1.58 4.39 1.58
N ARG A 47 0.93 3.55 2.38
CA ARG A 47 0.26 2.33 1.89
C ARG A 47 -0.93 2.64 0.99
N THR A 48 -1.68 3.71 1.26
CA THR A 48 -2.75 4.22 0.38
C THR A 48 -2.18 4.63 -0.98
N LEU A 49 -1.09 5.39 -0.99
CA LEU A 49 -0.40 5.77 -2.23
C LEU A 49 0.10 4.55 -3.02
N ILE A 50 0.70 3.54 -2.37
CA ILE A 50 1.16 2.32 -3.07
C ILE A 50 -0.02 1.57 -3.72
N ASN A 51 -1.15 1.45 -3.02
CA ASN A 51 -2.35 0.84 -3.58
C ASN A 51 -2.87 1.60 -4.81
N ALA A 52 -2.84 2.94 -4.75
CA ALA A 52 -3.23 3.79 -5.88
C ALA A 52 -2.24 3.69 -7.05
N CYS A 53 -0.93 3.68 -6.78
CA CYS A 53 0.12 3.44 -7.76
C CYS A 53 -0.12 2.11 -8.50
N ARG A 54 -0.44 1.06 -7.74
CA ARG A 54 -0.79 -0.24 -8.31
C ARG A 54 -2.07 -0.17 -9.15
N ALA A 55 -3.10 0.54 -8.69
CA ALA A 55 -4.38 0.64 -9.40
C ALA A 55 -4.28 1.43 -10.71
N HIS A 56 -3.51 2.53 -10.71
CA HIS A 56 -3.43 3.48 -11.83
C HIS A 56 -2.17 3.36 -12.68
N GLY A 57 -1.27 2.42 -12.37
CA GLY A 57 -0.10 2.10 -13.21
C GLY A 57 1.16 2.90 -12.91
N GLU A 58 1.19 3.70 -11.85
CA GLU A 58 2.36 4.45 -11.38
C GLU A 58 3.34 3.53 -10.61
N LEU A 59 3.73 2.41 -11.22
CA LEU A 59 4.40 1.31 -10.54
C LEU A 59 5.79 1.69 -9.98
N LYS A 60 6.55 2.55 -10.68
CA LYS A 60 7.88 3.01 -10.22
C LYS A 60 7.77 3.83 -8.93
N LEU A 61 6.80 4.74 -8.87
CA LEU A 61 6.51 5.49 -7.65
C LEU A 61 6.09 4.54 -6.51
N GLY A 62 5.27 3.53 -6.83
CA GLY A 62 4.91 2.47 -5.88
C GLY A 62 6.12 1.69 -5.33
N GLU A 63 7.11 1.38 -6.18
CA GLU A 63 8.37 0.73 -5.77
C GLU A 63 9.17 1.62 -4.81
N GLU A 64 9.32 2.91 -5.13
CA GLU A 64 10.05 3.89 -4.32
C GLU A 64 9.43 4.05 -2.93
N ILE A 65 8.11 4.28 -2.87
CA ILE A 65 7.38 4.45 -1.59
C ILE A 65 7.46 3.15 -0.77
N SER A 66 7.33 1.99 -1.41
CA SER A 66 7.43 0.70 -0.73
C SER A 66 8.83 0.47 -0.13
N ALA A 67 9.88 0.81 -0.87
CA ALA A 67 11.26 0.72 -0.40
C ALA A 67 11.51 1.61 0.82
N GLN A 68 10.97 2.84 0.81
CA GLN A 68 11.03 3.75 1.96
C GLN A 68 10.30 3.17 3.19
N LEU A 69 9.08 2.64 3.02
CA LEU A 69 8.33 2.02 4.12
C LEU A 69 9.05 0.81 4.71
N ILE A 70 9.70 -0.01 3.88
CA ILE A 70 10.51 -1.15 4.35
C ILE A 70 11.76 -0.67 5.09
N LYS A 71 12.40 0.40 4.62
CA LYS A 71 13.56 0.98 5.31
C LYS A 71 13.17 1.52 6.69
N ASN A 72 12.00 2.15 6.80
CA ASN A 72 11.51 2.76 8.04
C ASN A 72 10.96 1.72 9.02
N ASP A 73 10.27 0.70 8.53
CA ASP A 73 9.76 -0.41 9.34
C ASP A 73 10.08 -1.77 8.69
N PRO A 74 11.29 -2.30 8.93
CA PRO A 74 11.79 -3.51 8.27
C PRO A 74 11.13 -4.81 8.73
N LEU A 75 10.26 -4.76 9.75
CA LEU A 75 9.58 -5.93 10.30
C LEU A 75 8.09 -5.97 9.91
N TYR A 76 7.57 -4.93 9.27
CA TYR A 76 6.18 -4.90 8.84
C TYR A 76 5.94 -5.68 7.55
N GLU A 77 5.47 -6.92 7.70
CA GLU A 77 5.28 -7.88 6.59
C GLU A 77 4.47 -7.31 5.42
N SER A 78 3.45 -6.49 5.70
CA SER A 78 2.57 -5.98 4.63
C SER A 78 3.30 -5.04 3.67
N ASN A 79 4.39 -4.37 4.10
CA ASN A 79 5.17 -3.51 3.21
C ASN A 79 5.90 -4.35 2.15
N TYR A 80 6.40 -5.53 2.53
CA TYR A 80 7.01 -6.49 1.61
C TYR A 80 5.99 -7.08 0.63
N VAL A 81 4.80 -7.39 1.13
CA VAL A 81 3.69 -7.87 0.29
C VAL A 81 3.35 -6.84 -0.79
N LEU A 82 3.22 -5.56 -0.42
CA LEU A 82 2.93 -4.49 -1.38
C LEU A 82 4.03 -4.36 -2.44
N LEU A 83 5.31 -4.45 -2.05
CA LEU A 83 6.43 -4.41 -2.99
C LEU A 83 6.43 -5.62 -3.94
N SER A 84 6.18 -6.83 -3.41
CA SER A 84 6.03 -8.06 -4.21
C SER A 84 4.90 -7.92 -5.24
N ASP A 85 3.77 -7.31 -4.86
CA ASP A 85 2.65 -7.09 -5.77
C ASP A 85 2.98 -6.07 -6.87
N ILE A 86 3.76 -5.02 -6.55
CA ILE A 86 4.26 -4.06 -7.54
C ILE A 86 5.13 -4.79 -8.57
N TYR A 87 6.09 -5.62 -8.13
CA TYR A 87 6.93 -6.40 -9.04
C TYR A 87 6.13 -7.41 -9.88
N ALA A 88 5.11 -8.03 -9.30
CA ALA A 88 4.18 -8.87 -10.06
C ALA A 88 3.50 -8.08 -11.20
N LYS A 89 3.03 -6.86 -10.92
CA LYS A 89 2.43 -5.98 -11.95
C LYS A 89 3.43 -5.51 -13.00
N MET A 90 4.71 -5.35 -12.64
CA MET A 90 5.78 -5.05 -13.60
C MET A 90 6.22 -6.28 -14.42
N SER A 91 5.69 -7.47 -14.14
CA SER A 91 6.21 -8.75 -14.67
C SER A 91 7.67 -9.03 -14.30
N ASP A 92 8.17 -8.41 -13.22
CA ASP A 92 9.53 -8.62 -12.71
C ASP A 92 9.51 -9.76 -11.67
N TRP A 93 9.49 -10.99 -12.19
CA TRP A 93 9.41 -12.19 -11.36
C TRP A 93 10.65 -12.43 -10.52
N GLU A 94 11.80 -11.93 -10.97
CA GLU A 94 13.08 -12.05 -10.27
C GLU A 94 13.06 -11.19 -9.01
N LYS A 95 12.69 -9.91 -9.13
CA LYS A 95 12.52 -9.05 -7.95
C LYS A 95 11.37 -9.51 -7.05
N LYS A 96 10.26 -10.02 -7.63
CA LYS A 96 9.18 -10.62 -6.81
C LYS A 96 9.70 -11.77 -5.95
N ARG A 97 10.52 -12.66 -6.52
CA ARG A 97 11.13 -13.78 -5.79
C ARG A 97 12.10 -13.28 -4.72
N SER A 98 12.95 -12.31 -5.03
CA SER A 98 13.92 -11.79 -4.06
C SER A 98 13.25 -11.16 -2.83
N VAL A 99 12.12 -10.47 -3.01
CA VAL A 99 11.29 -9.95 -1.91
C VAL A 99 10.76 -11.09 -1.03
N ARG A 100 10.29 -12.20 -1.62
CA ARG A 100 9.81 -13.36 -0.85
C ARG A 100 10.93 -14.04 -0.07
N GLU A 101 12.09 -14.23 -0.68
CA GLU A 101 13.26 -14.78 0.01
C GLU A 101 13.69 -13.88 1.19
N ALA A 102 13.61 -12.56 1.03
CA ALA A 102 13.87 -11.62 2.11
C ALA A 102 12.85 -11.73 3.26
N MET A 103 11.57 -11.96 2.95
CA MET A 103 10.53 -12.23 3.94
C MET A 103 10.81 -13.53 4.71
N GLU A 104 11.12 -14.62 3.99
CA GLU A 104 11.43 -15.93 4.58
C GLU A 104 12.65 -15.88 5.51
N LYS A 105 13.73 -15.20 5.08
CA LYS A 105 14.93 -14.99 5.91
C LYS A 105 14.65 -14.23 7.20
N LYS A 106 13.61 -13.39 7.22
CA LYS A 106 13.15 -12.66 8.40
C LYS A 106 12.09 -13.40 9.22
N GLY A 107 11.75 -14.64 8.84
CA GLY A 107 10.72 -15.43 9.51
C GLY A 107 9.30 -14.92 9.28
N MET A 108 9.10 -14.02 8.32
CA MET A 108 7.79 -13.45 8.01
C MET A 108 6.94 -14.47 7.27
N LYS A 109 5.67 -14.58 7.64
CA LYS A 109 4.71 -15.46 6.97
C LYS A 109 3.39 -14.75 6.79
N LYS A 110 3.12 -14.28 5.55
CA LYS A 110 1.77 -13.85 5.20
C LYS A 110 0.86 -15.07 5.20
N ILE A 111 -0.05 -15.15 6.16
CA ILE A 111 -1.15 -16.11 6.12
C ILE A 111 -2.13 -15.61 5.05
N PRO A 112 -2.38 -16.39 3.98
CA PRO A 112 -3.37 -16.00 2.97
C PRO A 112 -4.73 -15.81 3.64
N GLY A 113 -5.41 -14.70 3.31
CA GLY A 113 -6.81 -14.54 3.67
C GLY A 113 -7.61 -15.73 3.11
N ARG A 114 -8.64 -16.18 3.82
CA ARG A 114 -9.51 -17.25 3.34
C ARG A 114 -10.92 -16.69 3.29
N SER A 115 -11.55 -16.77 2.13
CA SER A 115 -12.98 -16.52 2.01
C SER A 115 -13.68 -17.87 1.83
N GLN A 116 -14.87 -18.01 2.42
CA GLN A 116 -15.69 -19.19 2.27
C GLN A 116 -17.08 -18.75 1.81
N ILE A 117 -17.65 -19.47 0.86
CA ILE A 117 -19.04 -19.32 0.44
C ILE A 117 -19.77 -20.63 0.73
N GLU A 118 -20.95 -20.54 1.33
CA GLU A 118 -21.82 -21.68 1.57
C GLU A 118 -22.92 -21.68 0.53
N LEU A 119 -22.99 -22.74 -0.27
CA LEU A 119 -24.00 -22.95 -1.29
C LEU A 119 -24.60 -24.34 -1.06
N GLU A 120 -25.92 -24.41 -0.90
CA GLU A 120 -26.65 -25.70 -0.78
C GLU A 120 -26.06 -26.64 0.31
N ASN A 121 -25.72 -26.08 1.49
CA ASN A 121 -25.04 -26.76 2.61
C ASN A 121 -23.61 -27.25 2.31
N GLU A 122 -22.99 -26.83 1.21
CA GLU A 122 -21.59 -27.09 0.89
C GLU A 122 -20.71 -25.84 1.03
N ILE A 123 -19.64 -25.96 1.81
CA ILE A 123 -18.65 -24.90 2.03
C ILE A 123 -17.59 -24.94 0.93
N HIS A 124 -17.56 -23.90 0.10
CA HIS A 124 -16.56 -23.70 -0.93
C HIS A 124 -15.50 -22.72 -0.44
N LYS A 125 -14.23 -23.11 -0.51
CA LYS A 125 -13.09 -22.32 -0.05
C LYS A 125 -12.43 -21.59 -1.21
N VAL A 126 -12.34 -20.26 -1.12
CA VAL A 126 -11.58 -19.43 -2.05
C VAL A 126 -10.33 -18.93 -1.34
N VAL A 127 -9.17 -19.32 -1.86
CA VAL A 127 -7.86 -18.88 -1.37
C VAL A 127 -7.28 -17.93 -2.42
N PRO A 128 -7.03 -16.64 -2.09
CA PRO A 128 -6.35 -15.72 -2.98
C PRO A 128 -4.95 -16.24 -3.26
N GLN A 129 -4.65 -16.48 -4.54
CA GLN A 129 -3.28 -16.74 -4.98
C GLN A 129 -2.54 -15.40 -5.04
N LEU A 130 -1.44 -15.28 -4.28
CA LEU A 130 -0.53 -14.13 -4.32
C LEU A 130 0.79 -14.55 -4.97
#